data_AF-A0A4R6I278-F1
#
_entry.id   AF-A0A4R6I278-F1
#
_cell.length_a   1.000
_cell.length_b   1.000
_cell.length_c   1.000
_cell.angle_alpha   90.00
_cell.angle_beta   90.00
_cell.angle_gamma   90.00
#
_symmetry.space_group_name_H-M   'P 1'
#
loop_
_entity.id
_entity.type
_entity.pdbx_description
1 polymer ?
#
loop_
_entity_poly.entity_id
_entity_poly.type
_entity_poly.pdbx_seq_one_letter_code
_entity_poly.pdbx_strand_id
1 'polypeptide(L)' 'MKGRCGECRYLAICNGNTRVRAWKVSGDPWEEDPGCYLTNGEIGVEGAGERRIFAPYEAIQAVELP' A
#
# COMPACT_ATOMS: atom_id res chain seq x y z
N MET A 1 1.83 -0.93 -11.37
CA MET A 1 1.43 -0.77 -9.95
C MET A 1 -0.03 -0.37 -9.92
N LYS A 2 -0.86 -0.96 -9.05
CA LYS A 2 -2.30 -0.66 -8.99
C LYS A 2 -2.60 0.42 -7.93
N GLY A 3 -3.86 0.81 -7.87
CA GLY A 3 -4.38 1.77 -6.89
C GLY A 3 -3.71 3.13 -6.95
N ARG A 4 -3.73 3.85 -5.83
CA ARG A 4 -3.11 5.16 -5.68
C ARG A 4 -1.62 5.16 -5.94
N CYS A 5 -0.95 4.01 -5.81
CA CYS A 5 0.47 3.88 -6.14
C CYS A 5 0.76 4.01 -7.64
N GLY A 6 -0.24 3.78 -8.52
CA GLY A 6 -0.10 3.98 -9.97
C GLY A 6 0.01 5.45 -10.39
N GLU A 7 -0.49 6.36 -9.56
CA GLU A 7 -0.52 7.81 -9.81
C GLU A 7 0.33 8.60 -8.78
N CYS A 8 0.97 7.89 -7.84
CA CYS A 8 1.75 8.49 -6.76
C CYS A 8 3.05 9.14 -7.28
N ARG A 9 3.24 10.43 -6.98
CA ARG A 9 4.46 11.18 -7.32
C ARG A 9 5.76 10.62 -6.71
N TYR A 10 5.66 9.82 -5.65
CA TYR A 10 6.81 9.21 -4.96
C TYR A 10 7.08 7.77 -5.39
N LEU A 11 6.37 7.23 -6.39
CA LEU A 11 6.53 5.85 -6.84
C LEU A 11 7.99 5.53 -7.20
N ALA A 12 8.70 6.44 -7.85
CA ALA A 12 10.10 6.25 -8.23
C ALA A 12 11.06 6.14 -7.01
N ILE A 13 10.64 6.62 -5.84
CA ILE A 13 11.45 6.62 -4.60
C ILE A 13 11.16 5.37 -3.76
N CYS A 14 9.88 5.09 -3.53
CA CYS A 14 9.45 4.03 -2.60
C CYS A 14 9.10 2.71 -3.32
N ASN A 15 8.85 2.74 -4.63
CA ASN A 15 8.51 1.58 -5.46
C ASN A 15 7.32 0.74 -4.95
N GLY A 16 6.31 1.40 -4.36
CA GLY A 16 5.11 0.75 -3.82
C GLY A 16 5.33 0.06 -2.47
N ASN A 17 6.32 0.49 -1.70
CA ASN A 17 6.57 0.03 -0.33
C ASN A 17 6.70 -1.51 -0.26
N THR A 18 6.05 -2.19 0.68
CA THR A 18 6.29 -3.62 0.92
C THR A 18 5.31 -4.51 0.15
N ARG A 19 5.80 -5.20 -0.88
CA ARG A 19 4.98 -6.14 -1.68
C ARG A 19 4.46 -7.34 -0.90
N VAL A 20 5.19 -7.79 0.10
CA VAL A 20 4.75 -8.87 1.01
C VAL A 20 3.51 -8.45 1.82
N ARG A 21 3.43 -7.18 2.25
CA ARG A 21 2.25 -6.66 2.95
C ARG A 21 1.05 -6.56 2.01
N ALA A 22 1.24 -5.99 0.83
CA ALA A 22 0.20 -5.94 -0.21
C ALA A 22 -0.33 -7.35 -0.51
N TRP A 23 0.57 -8.33 -0.71
CA TRP A 23 0.20 -9.72 -0.97
C TRP A 23 -0.55 -10.38 0.19
N LYS A 24 -0.07 -10.24 1.44
CA LYS A 24 -0.72 -10.82 2.63
C LYS A 24 -2.18 -10.37 2.79
N VAL A 25 -2.47 -9.12 2.43
CA VAL A 25 -3.81 -8.53 2.65
C VAL A 25 -4.72 -8.69 1.44
N SER A 26 -4.19 -8.53 0.23
CA SER A 26 -4.98 -8.51 -1.01
C SER A 26 -4.89 -9.77 -1.87
N GLY A 27 -3.88 -10.62 -1.65
CA GLY A 27 -3.52 -11.71 -2.56
C GLY A 27 -2.78 -11.26 -3.83
N ASP A 28 -2.56 -9.96 -4.03
CA ASP A 28 -1.85 -9.40 -5.18
C ASP A 28 -0.62 -8.56 -4.74
N PRO A 29 0.61 -8.94 -5.10
CA PRO A 29 1.82 -8.18 -4.74
C PRO A 29 1.96 -6.83 -5.48
N TRP A 30 1.07 -6.49 -6.42
CA TRP A 30 1.07 -5.23 -7.17
C TRP A 30 -0.04 -4.26 -6.75
N GLU A 31 -0.85 -4.64 -5.76
CA GLU A 31 -1.80 -3.75 -5.08
C GLU A 31 -1.11 -2.74 -4.15
N GLU A 32 -1.90 -1.80 -3.63
CA GLU A 32 -1.44 -0.82 -2.65
C GLU A 32 -0.90 -1.49 -1.37
N ASP A 33 0.19 -0.96 -0.82
CA ASP A 33 0.64 -1.36 0.52
C ASP A 33 -0.24 -0.68 1.59
N PRO A 34 -0.98 -1.44 2.43
CA PRO A 34 -1.79 -0.89 3.51
C PRO A 34 -0.96 -0.12 4.54
N GLY A 35 0.35 -0.37 4.63
CA GLY A 35 1.27 0.34 5.52
C GLY A 35 1.66 1.75 5.06
N CYS A 36 1.28 2.18 3.85
CA CYS A 36 1.57 3.54 3.40
C CYS A 36 0.71 4.56 4.17
N TYR A 37 1.35 5.44 4.94
CA TYR A 37 0.72 6.40 5.85
C TYR A 37 0.38 7.75 5.21
N LEU A 38 0.85 8.02 3.99
CA LEU A 38 0.56 9.26 3.28
C LEU A 38 -0.88 9.28 2.77
N THR A 39 -1.50 10.45 2.76
CA THR A 39 -2.82 10.72 2.18
C THR A 39 -2.74 10.89 0.66
N ASN A 40 -3.88 10.82 -0.03
CA ASN A 40 -3.95 11.04 -1.48
C ASN A 40 -3.43 12.44 -1.89
N GLY A 41 -3.74 13.47 -1.09
CA GLY A 41 -3.22 14.82 -1.32
C GLY A 41 -1.70 14.91 -1.22
N GLU A 42 -1.09 14.25 -0.23
CA GLU A 42 0.38 14.24 -0.07
C GLU A 42 1.10 13.53 -1.23
N ILE A 43 0.49 12.48 -1.79
CA ILE A 43 1.06 11.73 -2.92
C ILE A 43 0.66 12.30 -4.29
N GLY A 44 -0.07 13.42 -4.33
CA GLY A 44 -0.48 14.10 -5.56
C GLY A 44 -1.54 13.36 -6.39
N VAL A 45 -2.37 12.55 -5.73
CA VAL A 45 -3.44 11.79 -6.38
C VAL A 45 -4.75 12.53 -6.16
N GLU A 46 -5.27 13.14 -7.23
CA GLU A 46 -6.53 13.88 -7.23
C GLU A 46 -7.68 12.98 -7.70
N GLY A 47 -8.77 12.91 -6.95
CA GLY A 47 -9.99 12.22 -7.38
C GLY A 47 -9.95 10.69 -7.47
N ALA A 48 -8.81 10.04 -7.23
CA ALA A 48 -8.78 8.57 -7.16
C ALA A 48 -9.48 8.10 -5.88
N GLY A 49 -10.42 7.16 -6.06
CA GLY A 49 -11.32 6.64 -5.02
C GLY A 49 -10.66 6.15 -3.74
N GLU A 50 -11.51 5.75 -2.80
CA GLU A 50 -11.10 5.28 -1.47
C GLU A 50 -9.94 4.28 -1.54
N ARG A 51 -9.09 4.32 -0.50
CA ARG A 51 -7.99 3.39 -0.30
C ARG A 51 -8.47 1.96 -0.58
N ARG A 52 -7.88 1.31 -1.59
CA ARG A 52 -8.34 -0.01 -2.04
C ARG A 52 -8.03 -1.10 -1.02
N ILE A 53 -6.90 -0.97 -0.34
CA ILE A 53 -6.41 -1.94 0.64
C ILE A 53 -6.21 -1.25 1.99
N PHE A 54 -6.99 -1.67 2.98
CA PHE A 54 -6.78 -1.32 4.39
C PHE A 54 -6.55 -2.62 5.17
N ALA A 55 -5.58 -2.61 6.07
CA ALA A 55 -5.39 -3.67 7.03
C ALA A 55 -5.12 -3.06 8.40
N PRO A 56 -5.89 -3.45 9.43
CA PRO A 56 -5.57 -3.07 10.79
C PRO A 56 -4.24 -3.73 11.21
N TYR A 57 -3.56 -3.17 12.21
CA TYR A 57 -2.22 -3.59 12.60
C TYR A 57 -2.14 -5.09 12.93
N GLU A 58 -3.20 -5.63 13.52
CA GLU A 58 -3.36 -7.03 13.91
C GLU A 58 -3.33 -7.98 12.70
N ALA A 59 -3.72 -7.51 11.51
CA ALA A 59 -3.68 -8.32 10.28
C ALA A 59 -2.27 -8.42 9.67
N ILE A 60 -1.30 -7.64 10.17
CA ILE A 60 0.08 -7.57 9.65
C ILE A 60 1.07 -8.05 10.72
N GLN A 61 0.73 -9.10 11.47
CA GLN A 61 1.66 -9.66 12.45
C GLN A 61 2.88 -10.26 11.75
N ALA A 62 4.07 -9.91 12.25
CA ALA A 62 5.29 -10.65 11.99
C ALA A 62 5.12 -12.06 12.59
N VAL A 63 5.49 -13.09 11.83
CA VAL A 63 5.49 -14.45 12.35
C VAL A 63 6.48 -14.49 13.52
N GLU A 64 6.07 -15.06 14.65
CA GLU A 64 7.01 -15.36 15.74
C GLU A 64 8.09 -16.29 15.18
N LEU A 65 9.33 -15.78 15.12
CA LEU A 65 10.48 -16.62 14.80
C LEU A 65 10.76 -17.50 16.02
N PRO A 66 11.00 -18.81 15.82
CA PRO A 66 11.30 -19.72 16.92
C PRO A 66 12.55 -19.31 17.70
#